data_AF-C3XR10-F1
#
_entry.id   AF-C3XR10-F1
#
_cell.length_a   1.000
_cell.length_b   1.000
_cell.length_c   1.000
_cell.angle_alpha   90.00
_cell.angle_beta   90.00
_cell.angle_gamma   90.00
#
_symmetry.space_group_name_H-M   'P 1'
#
loop_
_entity.id
_entity.type
_entity.pdbx_description
1 polymer ?
#
loop_
_entity_poly.entity_id
_entity_poly.type
_entity_poly.pdbx_seq_one_letter_code
_entity_poly.pdbx_strand_id
1 'polypeptide(L)'
;FMIQAIFMTAVGFTHDAVAAISCLTVAIGVGGLAWSGFSVNHLDIAPQYASLLMGVSNCIATIPGIVSPSVVGQLVQHKLSTEWQMVFFIAAGVYLFGAIIYAVFASGELQSWA
;
A
#
# COMPACT_ATOMS: atom_id res chain seq x y z
N PHE A 1 2.68 1.93 6.25
CA PHE A 1 1.73 2.72 5.44
C PHE A 1 1.95 4.24 5.51
N MET A 2 1.95 4.91 6.68
CA MET A 2 2.18 6.37 6.71
C MET A 2 3.54 6.81 6.15
N ILE A 3 4.62 6.10 6.52
CA ILE A 3 5.96 6.37 5.99
C ILE A 3 5.99 6.23 4.46
N GLN A 4 5.33 5.20 3.92
CA GLN A 4 5.21 5.00 2.47
C GLN A 4 4.50 6.18 1.78
N ALA A 5 3.43 6.72 2.38
CA ALA A 5 2.72 7.87 1.83
C ALA A 5 3.60 9.14 1.78
N ILE A 6 4.41 9.37 2.83
CA ILE A 6 5.35 10.50 2.89
C ILE A 6 6.40 10.37 1.80
N PHE A 7 7.05 9.22 1.68
CA PHE A 7 8.10 9.01 0.66
C PHE A 7 7.53 9.01 -0.76
N MET A 8 6.33 8.47 -1.00
CA MET A 8 5.66 8.57 -2.31
C MET A 8 5.34 10.02 -2.70
N THR A 9 4.92 10.84 -1.73
CA THR A 9 4.70 12.26 -1.93
C THR A 9 6.02 12.98 -2.26
N ALA A 10 7.10 12.65 -1.55
CA ALA A 10 8.43 13.23 -1.77
C ALA A 10 8.99 12.94 -3.17
N VAL A 11 8.71 11.75 -3.72
CA VAL A 11 9.07 11.38 -5.11
C VAL A 11 8.40 12.31 -6.11
N GLY A 12 7.14 12.69 -5.86
CA GLY A 12 6.40 13.64 -6.69
C GLY A 12 7.04 15.04 -6.76
N PHE A 13 7.77 15.48 -5.74
CA PHE A 13 8.43 16.80 -5.74
C PHE A 13 9.88 16.77 -6.23
N THR A 14 10.42 15.58 -6.52
CA THR A 14 11.83 15.41 -6.85
C THR A 14 12.03 15.34 -8.37
N HIS A 15 12.97 16.14 -8.89
CA HIS A 15 13.35 16.13 -10.31
C HIS A 15 14.65 15.36 -10.60
N ASP A 16 15.35 14.93 -9.54
CA ASP A 16 16.57 14.13 -9.63
C ASP A 16 16.25 12.62 -9.56
N ALA A 17 16.76 11.86 -10.52
CA ALA A 17 16.51 10.43 -10.61
C ALA A 17 17.08 9.64 -9.41
N VAL A 18 18.25 10.02 -8.89
CA VAL A 18 18.90 9.31 -7.78
C VAL A 18 18.09 9.51 -6.51
N ALA A 19 17.66 10.75 -6.25
CA ALA A 19 16.82 11.06 -5.10
C ALA A 19 15.46 10.33 -5.20
N ALA A 20 14.80 10.36 -6.36
CA ALA A 20 13.53 9.65 -6.57
C ALA A 20 13.65 8.14 -6.34
N ILE A 21 14.68 7.49 -6.91
CA ILE A 21 14.93 6.05 -6.73
C ILE A 21 15.20 5.73 -5.25
N SER A 22 16.04 6.53 -4.58
CA SER A 22 16.35 6.32 -3.16
C SER A 22 15.09 6.40 -2.28
N CYS A 23 14.22 7.39 -2.51
CA CYS A 23 12.96 7.53 -1.80
C CYS A 23 12.01 6.36 -2.06
N LEU A 24 11.92 5.89 -3.31
CA LEU A 24 11.12 4.71 -3.67
C LEU A 24 11.64 3.44 -2.98
N THR A 25 12.96 3.23 -2.97
CA THR A 25 13.58 2.08 -2.30
C THR A 25 13.28 2.08 -0.81
N VAL A 26 13.42 3.23 -0.13
CA VAL A 26 13.10 3.36 1.29
C VAL A 26 11.61 3.13 1.54
N ALA A 27 10.73 3.70 0.71
CA ALA A 27 9.29 3.50 0.82
C ALA A 27 8.92 2.01 0.77
N ILE A 28 9.40 1.31 -0.25
CA ILE A 28 9.11 -0.12 -0.44
C ILE A 28 9.74 -0.95 0.68
N GLY A 29 10.98 -0.63 1.08
CA GLY A 29 11.69 -1.33 2.16
C GLY A 29 10.95 -1.26 3.49
N VAL A 30 10.48 -0.07 3.89
CA VAL A 30 9.65 0.10 5.10
C VAL A 30 8.29 -0.58 4.98
N GLY A 31 7.78 -0.72 3.75
CA GLY A 31 6.59 -1.53 3.46
C GLY A 31 6.71 -2.99 3.92
N GLY A 32 7.91 -3.57 3.88
CA GLY A 32 8.16 -4.92 4.39
C GLY A 32 7.84 -5.07 5.88
N LEU A 33 8.07 -4.04 6.69
CA LEU A 33 7.72 -4.04 8.12
C LEU A 33 6.20 -4.02 8.35
N ALA A 34 5.46 -3.37 7.46
CA ALA A 34 4.01 -3.40 7.51
C ALA A 34 3.47 -4.80 7.14
N TRP A 35 4.14 -5.49 6.22
CA TRP A 35 3.78 -6.85 5.82
C TRP A 35 3.87 -7.84 6.98
N SER A 36 4.94 -7.78 7.77
CA SER A 36 5.09 -8.64 8.94
C SER A 36 4.01 -8.41 9.98
N GLY A 37 3.53 -7.17 10.14
CA GLY A 37 2.46 -6.85 11.10
C GLY A 37 1.10 -7.43 10.72
N PHE A 38 0.64 -7.23 9.48
CA PHE A 38 -0.70 -7.72 9.11
C PHE A 38 -0.74 -9.23 8.85
N SER A 39 0.38 -9.84 8.45
CA SER A 39 0.44 -11.29 8.14
C SER A 39 0.13 -12.14 9.38
N VAL A 40 0.63 -11.72 10.55
CA VAL A 40 0.37 -12.42 11.83
C VAL A 40 -1.01 -12.07 12.40
N ASN A 41 -1.54 -10.88 12.09
CA ASN A 41 -2.84 -10.41 12.60
C ASN A 41 -4.01 -11.36 12.28
N HIS A 42 -3.94 -12.11 11.18
CA HIS A 42 -4.95 -13.11 10.84
C HIS A 42 -4.99 -14.29 11.82
N LEU A 43 -3.81 -14.69 12.32
CA LEU A 43 -3.67 -15.75 13.32
C LEU A 43 -4.11 -15.27 14.71
N ASP A 44 -3.84 -13.99 15.03
CA ASP A 44 -4.22 -13.38 16.31
C ASP A 44 -5.75 -13.23 16.44
N ILE A 45 -6.42 -12.86 15.34
CA ILE A 45 -7.87 -12.65 15.29
C ILE A 45 -8.65 -13.97 15.29
N ALA A 46 -8.26 -14.93 14.44
CA ALA A 46 -8.98 -16.19 14.27
C ALA A 46 -8.09 -17.33 13.76
N PRO A 47 -7.37 -18.05 14.64
CA PRO A 47 -6.38 -19.04 14.23
C PRO A 47 -6.97 -20.22 13.44
N GLN A 48 -8.22 -20.62 13.74
CA GLN A 48 -8.91 -21.70 13.01
C GLN A 48 -9.31 -21.30 11.57
N TYR A 49 -9.52 -20.00 11.33
CA TYR A 49 -9.97 -19.45 10.05
C TYR A 49 -8.92 -18.61 9.33
N ALA A 50 -7.69 -18.52 9.86
CA ALA A 50 -6.65 -17.62 9.37
C ALA A 50 -6.33 -17.82 7.87
N SER A 51 -6.27 -19.07 7.40
CA SER A 51 -6.04 -19.38 5.99
C SER A 51 -7.16 -18.89 5.07
N LEU A 52 -8.42 -18.99 5.52
CA LEU A 52 -9.57 -18.50 4.77
C LEU A 52 -9.56 -16.97 4.72
N LEU A 53 -9.34 -16.31 5.87
CA LEU A 53 -9.26 -14.85 5.95
C LEU A 53 -8.12 -14.31 5.06
N MET A 54 -6.93 -14.92 5.11
CA MET A 54 -5.81 -14.53 4.28
C MET A 54 -6.10 -14.77 2.78
N GLY A 55 -6.78 -15.88 2.44
CA GLY A 55 -7.22 -16.15 1.07
C GLY A 55 -8.18 -15.08 0.54
N VAL A 56 -9.21 -14.74 1.30
CA VAL A 56 -10.16 -13.68 0.94
C VAL A 56 -9.48 -12.32 0.84
N SER A 57 -8.62 -11.98 1.81
CA SER A 57 -7.85 -10.74 1.78
C SER A 57 -6.95 -10.65 0.54
N ASN A 58 -6.29 -11.75 0.16
CA ASN A 58 -5.45 -11.80 -1.03
C ASN A 58 -6.28 -11.61 -2.30
N CYS A 59 -7.42 -12.28 -2.44
CA CYS A 59 -8.33 -12.10 -3.58
C CYS A 59 -8.74 -10.63 -3.76
N ILE A 60 -9.08 -9.93 -2.67
CA ILE A 60 -9.42 -8.50 -2.71
C ILE A 60 -8.17 -7.67 -3.08
N ALA A 61 -6.99 -8.01 -2.52
CA ALA A 61 -5.73 -7.32 -2.80
C ALA A 61 -5.27 -7.46 -4.26
N THR A 62 -5.68 -8.51 -4.99
CA THR A 62 -5.34 -8.67 -6.40
C THR A 62 -6.10 -7.69 -7.31
N ILE A 63 -7.29 -7.21 -6.90
CA ILE A 63 -8.12 -6.31 -7.72
C ILE A 63 -7.37 -5.00 -8.05
N PRO A 64 -6.80 -4.24 -7.09
CA PRO A 64 -5.94 -3.10 -7.39
C PRO A 64 -4.75 -3.45 -8.29
N GLY A 65 -4.18 -4.65 -8.14
CA GLY A 65 -3.09 -5.14 -8.99
C GLY A 65 -3.49 -5.25 -10.47
N ILE A 66 -4.74 -5.64 -10.75
CA ILE A 66 -5.29 -5.73 -12.11
C ILE A 66 -5.65 -4.34 -12.66
N VAL A 67 -6.23 -3.47 -11.82
CA VAL A 67 -6.74 -2.15 -12.25
C VAL A 67 -5.62 -1.12 -12.40
N SER A 68 -4.57 -1.21 -11.59
CA SER A 68 -3.50 -0.21 -11.55
C SER A 68 -2.80 0.04 -12.89
N PRO A 69 -2.43 -0.95 -13.72
CA PRO A 69 -1.75 -0.70 -14.98
C PRO A 69 -2.66 0.01 -15.99
N SER A 70 -3.96 -0.30 -15.98
CA SER A 70 -4.94 0.37 -16.85
C SER A 70 -5.09 1.85 -16.49
N VAL A 71 -5.17 2.16 -15.19
CA VAL A 71 -5.24 3.56 -14.72
C VAL A 71 -3.96 4.32 -15.05
N VAL A 72 -2.79 3.74 -14.76
CA VAL A 72 -1.49 4.37 -15.07
C VAL A 72 -1.32 4.57 -16.58
N GLY A 73 -1.74 3.61 -17.39
CA GLY A 73 -1.69 3.71 -18.85
C GLY A 73 -2.59 4.83 -19.42
N GLN A 74 -3.70 5.14 -18.75
CA GLN A 74 -4.55 6.27 -19.11
C GLN A 74 -4.02 7.61 -18.60
N LEU A 75 -3.34 7.63 -17.44
CA LEU A 75 -2.77 8.85 -16.85
C LEU A 75 -1.48 9.30 -17.54
N VAL A 76 -0.65 8.35 -17.97
CA VAL A 76 0.68 8.61 -18.53
C VAL A 76 0.61 8.42 -20.05
N GLN A 77 0.02 9.39 -20.75
CA GLN A 77 -0.10 9.34 -22.21
C GLN A 77 1.14 9.92 -22.90
N HIS A 78 1.72 10.98 -22.33
CA HIS A 78 2.81 11.73 -22.93
C HIS A 78 4.17 11.50 -22.26
N LYS A 79 4.21 10.63 -21.24
CA LYS A 79 5.41 10.32 -20.43
C LYS A 79 6.04 11.56 -19.78
N LEU A 80 5.21 12.54 -19.48
CA LEU A 80 5.65 13.79 -18.85
C LEU A 80 5.90 13.54 -17.35
N SER A 81 6.88 14.24 -16.77
CA SER A 81 7.15 14.15 -15.33
C SER A 81 5.90 14.49 -14.51
N THR A 82 5.09 15.47 -14.94
CA THR A 82 3.84 15.87 -14.26
C THR A 82 2.79 14.76 -14.22
N GLU A 83 2.71 13.90 -15.25
CA GLU A 83 1.79 12.76 -15.27
C GLU A 83 2.20 11.73 -14.21
N TRP A 84 3.50 11.46 -14.09
CA TRP A 84 4.06 10.59 -13.05
C TRP A 84 3.89 11.15 -11.65
N GLN A 85 4.01 12.47 -11.48
CA GLN A 85 3.71 13.12 -10.20
C GLN A 85 2.27 12.82 -9.75
N MET A 86 1.29 12.92 -10.66
CA MET A 86 -0.10 12.56 -10.37
C MET A 86 -0.24 11.09 -9.95
N VAL A 87 0.45 10.17 -10.62
CA VAL A 87 0.46 8.74 -10.24
C VAL A 87 1.00 8.55 -8.81
N PHE A 88 2.10 9.21 -8.46
CA PHE A 88 2.68 9.12 -7.11
C PHE A 88 1.79 9.75 -6.04
N PHE A 89 1.09 10.84 -6.33
CA PHE A 89 0.10 11.42 -5.42
C PHE A 89 -1.10 10.50 -5.19
N ILE A 90 -1.61 9.85 -6.24
CA ILE A 90 -2.68 8.85 -6.11
C ILE A 90 -2.21 7.69 -5.24
N ALA A 91 -1.01 7.15 -5.49
CA ALA A 91 -0.43 6.08 -4.68
C ALA A 91 -0.28 6.50 -3.20
N ALA A 92 0.23 7.71 -2.94
CA ALA A 92 0.33 8.26 -1.59
C ALA A 92 -1.03 8.37 -0.90
N GLY A 93 -2.06 8.82 -1.61
CA GLY A 93 -3.45 8.88 -1.11
C GLY A 93 -4.00 7.52 -0.73
N VAL A 94 -3.78 6.49 -1.55
CA VAL A 94 -4.20 5.10 -1.24
C VAL A 94 -3.47 4.58 0.00
N TYR A 95 -2.17 4.82 0.13
CA TYR A 95 -1.41 4.44 1.32
C TYR A 95 -1.90 5.15 2.59
N LEU A 96 -2.21 6.44 2.50
CA LEU A 96 -2.73 7.21 3.63
C LEU A 96 -4.11 6.72 4.05
N PHE A 97 -5.01 6.50 3.08
CA PHE A 97 -6.34 5.95 3.34
C PHE A 97 -6.25 4.58 4.02
N GLY A 98 -5.43 3.67 3.49
CA GLY A 98 -5.18 2.36 4.11
C GLY A 98 -4.59 2.49 5.53
N ALA A 99 -3.67 3.43 5.75
CA ALA A 99 -3.11 3.69 7.07
C ALA A 99 -4.17 4.14 8.08
N ILE A 100 -5.07 5.05 7.69
CA ILE A 100 -6.13 5.57 8.56
C ILE A 100 -7.12 4.45 8.90
N ILE A 101 -7.57 3.68 7.91
CA ILE A 101 -8.49 2.56 8.13
C ILE A 101 -7.86 1.53 9.06
N TYR A 102 -6.59 1.16 8.82
CA TYR A 102 -5.90 0.22 9.68
C TYR A 102 -5.73 0.78 11.11
N ALA A 103 -5.37 2.05 11.26
CA ALA A 103 -5.17 2.67 12.58
C ALA A 103 -6.46 2.76 13.40
N VAL A 104 -7.63 2.92 12.76
CA VAL A 104 -8.92 3.06 13.44
C VAL A 104 -9.58 1.70 13.72
N PHE A 105 -9.47 0.74 12.79
CA PHE A 105 -10.27 -0.49 12.84
C PHE A 105 -9.47 -1.76 13.13
N ALA A 106 -8.14 -1.73 13.13
CA ALA A 106 -7.36 -2.93 13.45
C ALA A 106 -7.52 -3.31 14.93
N SER A 107 -7.67 -4.62 15.18
CA SER A 107 -7.62 -5.23 16.50
C SER A 107 -6.74 -6.48 16.44
N GLY A 108 -6.04 -6.76 17.54
CA GLY A 108 -5.24 -7.96 17.73
C GLY A 108 -5.84 -8.93 18.75
N GLU A 109 -7.09 -8.72 19.16
CA GLU A 109 -7.78 -9.62 20.10
C GLU A 109 -8.53 -10.73 19.35
N LEU A 110 -8.51 -11.93 19.95
CA LEU A 110 -9.27 -13.08 19.48
C LEU A 110 -10.75 -12.71 19.40
N GLN A 111 -11.34 -12.89 18.22
CA GLN A 111 -12.73 -12.55 18.02
C GLN A 111 -13.66 -13.60 18.62
N SER A 112 -14.85 -13.21 19.07
CA SER A 112 -15.79 -14.10 19.75
C SER A 112 -16.35 -15.24 18.88
N TRP A 113 -16.18 -15.14 17.57
CA TRP A 113 -16.61 -16.14 16.59
C TRP A 113 -15.49 -17.09 16.16
N ALA A 114 -14.26 -16.83 16.61
CA ALA A 114 -13.07 -17.59 16.27
C ALA A 114 -12.91 -18.88 17.09
#